data_AF-F7F867-F1
#
_entry.id   AF-F7F867-F1
#
_cell.length_a   1.000
_cell.length_b   1.000
_cell.length_c   1.000
_cell.angle_alpha   90.00
_cell.angle_beta   90.00
_cell.angle_gamma   90.00
#
_symmetry.space_group_name_H-M   'P 1'
#
loop_
_entity.id
_entity.type
_entity.pdbx_description
1 polymer ?
#
loop_
_entity_poly.entity_id
_entity_poly.type
_entity_poly.pdbx_seq_one_letter_code
_entity_poly.pdbx_strand_id
1 'polypeptide(L)'
;MGRISISCLFPASWHFSLSPVGCPRILNSTLRQIIVIGVLAAAASLLYYSVVVIRNKYGRLSRDKKFHRYLARVTDIEATDTNNPNVNYGVVVDCGSSGSRIFVYCWPRHNGNPHDLLDIRQMRDRNRKPVVMKIKPGISDFATSPEKASDYMSPLLNFAAEHVPRSKHKETPLYILCTAGMRILPESQQKAILEDLLTDIPVHFDFLFSDSHAEVISGKQEGVYAWIGINFVLGRFEHIEDEDEAVVEVNIPGGEDKDAFIRKRTAGILDMGGVSTQIAYEVPKTVSFASSHQEEVAKNLLAEFNLGCDAHRTEHVYRVYVATFLGFGGNAARQRYEDSIFSNTILKNRLLNKQTGQSAESPYLDPCLPLDIQDEIRQNGQTVHLRGTGDFTLCRETIQPFMNKTNETQTSLNGVYQPPVHFQNSEFYGFSEFYYCTEDVLRMGGDYSAAKFIKAAKDYCATRWSVLRERFDRGLYASHADLHRLKYQCFKSAWMYEVFHRGFSFPVNYSNLKTALQVYDKEVQWTLGAILYRTRFLPLRDIQQETFRANHAHWRGFSFVYNHYLFFACFLIVLLSILLYLLRLRRIHRRMLRNGSSASLWMEEGGLPSPKIGGTL
;
A
#
# COMPACT_ATOMS: atom_id res chain seq x y z
N MET A 1 33.69 -63.02 25.88
CA MET A 1 32.66 -62.86 24.84
C MET A 1 31.62 -61.88 25.35
N GLY A 2 31.43 -60.77 24.66
CA GLY A 2 30.47 -59.72 25.03
C GLY A 2 30.55 -58.60 24.01
N ARG A 3 29.71 -58.67 22.96
CA ARG A 3 29.53 -57.61 21.95
C ARG A 3 28.64 -56.53 22.55
N ILE A 4 29.08 -55.28 22.54
CA ILE A 4 28.19 -54.14 22.79
C ILE A 4 27.80 -53.58 21.42
N SER A 5 26.53 -53.70 21.09
CA SER A 5 25.88 -53.17 19.90
C SER A 5 25.07 -51.94 20.30
N ILE A 6 25.22 -50.83 19.59
CA ILE A 6 24.28 -49.70 19.65
C ILE A 6 23.72 -49.53 18.24
N SER A 7 22.43 -49.82 18.11
CA SER A 7 21.65 -49.73 16.88
C SER A 7 20.75 -48.49 16.93
N CYS A 8 20.95 -47.55 16.00
CA CYS A 8 19.95 -46.55 15.63
C CYS A 8 19.38 -46.91 14.25
N LEU A 9 18.04 -46.90 14.17
CA LEU A 9 17.25 -47.47 13.08
C LEU A 9 17.10 -46.49 11.89
N PHE A 10 17.37 -47.03 10.69
CA PHE A 10 17.04 -46.60 9.31
C PHE A 10 17.89 -45.52 8.59
N PRO A 11 18.07 -45.62 7.25
CA PRO A 11 18.71 -46.72 6.53
C PRO A 11 19.72 -46.21 5.48
N ALA A 12 21.01 -46.32 5.77
CA ALA A 12 22.09 -46.46 4.77
C ALA A 12 23.35 -46.89 5.53
N SER A 13 23.44 -48.20 5.74
CA SER A 13 24.47 -48.88 6.54
C SER A 13 25.86 -48.78 5.91
N TRP A 14 26.71 -47.91 6.43
CA TRP A 14 28.16 -48.05 6.34
C TRP A 14 28.64 -48.76 7.60
N HIS A 15 28.87 -50.07 7.51
CA HIS A 15 29.43 -50.86 8.59
C HIS A 15 30.96 -50.70 8.59
N PHE A 16 31.51 -50.01 9.59
CA PHE A 16 32.93 -50.08 9.91
C PHE A 16 33.17 -51.19 10.94
N SER A 17 33.85 -52.25 10.55
CA SER A 17 34.38 -53.27 11.46
C SER A 17 35.87 -52.99 11.71
N LEU A 18 36.22 -52.74 12.97
CA LEU A 18 37.63 -52.73 13.40
C LEU A 18 37.95 -54.08 14.03
N SER A 19 38.81 -54.85 13.37
CA SER A 19 39.34 -56.12 13.87
C SER A 19 40.34 -55.85 15.01
N PRO A 20 40.26 -56.55 16.16
CA PRO A 20 41.18 -56.36 17.27
C PRO A 20 42.37 -57.31 17.12
N VAL A 21 43.13 -57.20 16.03
CA VAL A 21 44.42 -57.89 15.90
C VAL A 21 45.39 -56.98 15.16
N GLY A 22 46.36 -56.45 15.92
CA GLY A 22 47.54 -55.79 15.38
C GLY A 22 47.41 -54.29 15.13
N CYS A 23 47.41 -53.49 16.19
CA CYS A 23 47.79 -52.08 16.09
C CYS A 23 49.20 -51.91 16.68
N PRO A 24 50.28 -52.09 15.89
CA PRO A 24 51.60 -51.64 16.30
C PRO A 24 51.67 -50.12 16.10
N ARG A 25 51.98 -49.39 17.17
CA ARG A 25 52.58 -48.04 17.14
C ARG A 25 51.79 -46.96 16.37
N ILE A 26 50.75 -46.41 16.99
CA ILE A 26 50.31 -45.02 16.71
C ILE A 26 51.29 -44.06 17.41
N LEU A 27 52.54 -44.04 16.94
CA LEU A 27 53.59 -43.09 17.32
C LEU A 27 54.75 -43.16 16.33
N ASN A 28 54.42 -43.31 15.05
CA ASN A 28 55.39 -43.22 13.96
C ASN A 28 54.71 -42.66 12.70
N SER A 29 53.98 -41.56 12.85
CA SER A 29 53.64 -40.72 11.70
C SER A 29 54.96 -40.19 11.14
N THR A 30 55.30 -40.60 9.92
CA THR A 30 56.49 -40.07 9.23
C THR A 30 56.39 -38.55 9.19
N LEU A 31 57.53 -37.83 9.30
CA LEU A 31 57.58 -36.36 9.27
C LEU A 31 56.69 -35.77 8.15
N ARG A 32 56.65 -36.46 7.01
CA ARG A 32 55.83 -36.14 5.85
C ARG A 32 54.32 -36.11 6.13
N GLN A 33 53.79 -37.05 6.91
CA GLN A 33 52.36 -37.10 7.26
C GLN A 33 51.99 -36.01 8.27
N ILE A 34 52.87 -35.70 9.24
CA ILE A 34 52.65 -34.60 10.19
C ILE A 34 52.64 -33.26 9.45
N ILE A 35 53.55 -33.07 8.49
CA ILE A 35 53.58 -31.87 7.64
C ILE A 35 52.30 -31.75 6.83
N VAL A 36 51.82 -32.83 6.21
CA VAL A 36 50.59 -32.80 5.39
C VAL A 36 49.35 -32.47 6.23
N ILE A 37 49.21 -33.08 7.41
CA ILE A 37 48.10 -32.77 8.33
C ILE A 37 48.20 -31.33 8.83
N GLY A 38 49.40 -30.85 9.15
CA GLY A 38 49.64 -29.46 9.55
C GLY A 38 49.28 -28.46 8.46
N VAL A 39 49.64 -28.74 7.21
CA VAL A 39 49.29 -27.91 6.05
C VAL A 39 47.78 -27.91 5.79
N LEU A 40 47.12 -29.07 5.89
CA LEU A 40 45.67 -29.15 5.73
C LEU A 40 44.92 -28.42 6.85
N ALA A 41 45.37 -28.55 8.10
CA ALA A 41 44.79 -27.83 9.23
C ALA A 41 45.02 -26.31 9.12
N ALA A 42 46.19 -25.88 8.66
CA ALA A 42 46.48 -24.47 8.40
C ALA A 42 45.64 -23.92 7.24
N ALA A 43 45.50 -24.68 6.15
CA ALA A 43 44.64 -24.31 5.03
C ALA A 43 43.17 -24.20 5.45
N ALA A 44 42.64 -25.18 6.20
CA ALA A 44 41.29 -25.13 6.72
C ALA A 44 41.08 -23.95 7.69
N SER A 45 42.06 -23.64 8.53
CA SER A 45 42.02 -22.50 9.45
C SER A 45 42.07 -21.16 8.72
N LEU A 46 42.89 -21.04 7.68
CA LEU A 46 42.95 -19.86 6.81
C LEU A 46 41.65 -19.67 6.03
N LEU A 47 41.07 -20.77 5.54
CA LEU A 47 39.80 -20.74 4.81
C LEU A 47 38.65 -20.35 5.75
N TYR A 48 38.60 -20.92 6.96
CA TYR A 48 37.67 -20.50 8.01
C TYR A 48 37.85 -19.03 8.39
N TYR A 49 39.09 -18.58 8.62
CA TYR A 49 39.38 -17.19 8.95
C TYR A 49 38.97 -16.25 7.81
N SER A 50 39.24 -16.62 6.54
CA SER A 50 38.83 -15.84 5.38
C SER A 50 37.31 -15.72 5.28
N VAL A 51 36.56 -16.82 5.50
CA VAL A 51 35.09 -16.82 5.51
C VAL A 51 34.55 -15.97 6.66
N VAL A 52 35.14 -16.04 7.85
CA VAL A 52 34.73 -15.23 9.01
C VAL A 52 35.01 -13.74 8.78
N VAL A 53 36.19 -13.39 8.24
CA VAL A 53 36.56 -12.00 7.94
C VAL A 53 35.71 -11.42 6.82
N ILE A 54 35.46 -12.18 5.75
CA ILE A 54 34.54 -11.82 4.67
C ILE A 54 33.16 -11.58 5.27
N ARG A 55 32.57 -12.56 5.97
CA ARG A 55 31.25 -12.43 6.59
C ARG A 55 31.15 -11.24 7.54
N ASN A 56 32.17 -10.95 8.34
CA ASN A 56 32.19 -9.77 9.22
C ASN A 56 32.32 -8.45 8.45
N LYS A 57 33.11 -8.40 7.37
CA LYS A 57 33.28 -7.20 6.54
C LYS A 57 31.99 -6.85 5.81
N TYR A 58 31.35 -7.83 5.18
CA TYR A 58 30.05 -7.66 4.50
C TYR A 58 28.93 -7.32 5.50
N GLY A 59 28.87 -8.02 6.64
CA GLY A 59 27.91 -7.70 7.72
C GLY A 59 28.05 -6.29 8.29
N ARG A 60 29.27 -5.71 8.30
CA ARG A 60 29.51 -4.32 8.72
C ARG A 60 29.02 -3.30 7.69
N LEU A 61 29.28 -3.55 6.40
CA LEU A 61 28.82 -2.71 5.28
C LEU A 61 27.28 -2.64 5.18
N SER A 62 26.59 -3.78 5.33
CA SER A 62 25.11 -3.83 5.33
C SER A 62 24.50 -3.05 6.49
N ARG A 63 25.09 -3.18 7.69
CA ARG A 63 24.65 -2.41 8.87
C ARG A 63 24.87 -0.91 8.68
N ASP A 64 25.98 -0.54 8.05
CA ASP A 64 26.28 0.86 7.72
C ASP A 64 25.27 1.44 6.72
N LYS A 65 24.88 0.74 5.63
CA LYS A 65 23.86 1.27 4.69
C LYS A 65 22.45 1.36 5.28
N LYS A 66 21.97 0.34 6.04
CA LYS A 66 20.68 0.46 6.78
C LYS A 66 20.71 1.62 7.76
N PHE A 67 21.85 1.80 8.42
CA PHE A 67 22.09 2.95 9.29
C PHE A 67 22.15 4.26 8.50
N HIS A 68 22.72 4.31 7.29
CA HIS A 68 22.69 5.48 6.42
C HIS A 68 21.29 5.80 5.91
N ARG A 69 20.46 4.80 5.54
CA ARG A 69 19.05 5.02 5.16
C ARG A 69 18.24 5.52 6.34
N TYR A 70 18.46 4.95 7.53
CA TYR A 70 17.90 5.44 8.79
C TYR A 70 18.32 6.90 9.04
N LEU A 71 19.63 7.17 9.04
CA LEU A 71 20.19 8.50 9.24
C LEU A 71 19.63 9.47 8.21
N ALA A 72 19.69 9.18 6.91
CA ALA A 72 19.17 10.04 5.86
C ALA A 72 17.70 10.40 6.10
N ARG A 73 16.85 9.45 6.51
CA ARG A 73 15.43 9.71 6.78
C ARG A 73 15.18 10.48 8.08
N VAL A 74 16.07 10.35 9.06
CA VAL A 74 15.99 11.03 10.37
C VAL A 74 16.73 12.37 10.37
N THR A 75 17.70 12.60 9.49
CA THR A 75 18.41 13.88 9.34
C THR A 75 17.75 14.76 8.28
N ASP A 76 17.08 14.17 7.29
CA ASP A 76 16.28 14.90 6.31
C ASP A 76 14.91 15.29 6.90
N ILE A 77 14.96 16.20 7.86
CA ILE A 77 13.81 16.87 8.47
C ILE A 77 13.80 18.36 8.07
N GLU A 78 14.52 18.73 7.02
CA GLU A 78 14.51 20.12 6.57
C GLU A 78 13.10 20.52 6.10
N ALA A 79 12.78 21.81 6.27
CA ALA A 79 11.51 22.35 5.80
C ALA A 79 11.39 22.14 4.29
N THR A 80 10.20 21.78 3.82
CA THR A 80 9.97 21.63 2.38
C THR A 80 10.13 22.98 1.70
N ASP A 81 11.01 23.06 0.68
CA ASP A 81 11.20 24.29 -0.09
C ASP A 81 9.99 24.56 -0.99
N THR A 82 9.06 25.37 -0.49
CA THR A 82 7.85 25.77 -1.19
C THR A 82 8.09 26.66 -2.41
N ASN A 83 9.31 27.20 -2.57
CA ASN A 83 9.66 28.03 -3.72
C ASN A 83 10.17 27.20 -4.91
N ASN A 84 10.54 25.94 -4.69
CA ASN A 84 11.03 25.08 -5.75
C ASN A 84 9.88 24.60 -6.65
N PRO A 85 9.83 25.03 -7.93
CA PRO A 85 8.73 24.68 -8.84
C PRO A 85 8.71 23.19 -9.22
N ASN A 86 9.82 22.48 -9.00
CA ASN A 86 9.96 21.05 -9.31
C ASN A 86 9.41 20.14 -8.21
N VAL A 87 8.95 20.70 -7.09
CA VAL A 87 8.27 19.95 -6.04
C VAL A 87 6.77 19.92 -6.35
N ASN A 88 6.22 18.71 -6.34
CA ASN A 88 4.78 18.47 -6.48
C ASN A 88 4.21 18.01 -5.15
N TYR A 89 2.90 18.15 -4.98
CA TYR A 89 2.21 17.92 -3.73
C TYR A 89 1.03 16.97 -3.94
N GLY A 90 0.63 16.29 -2.88
CA GLY A 90 -0.58 15.48 -2.82
C GLY A 90 -1.17 15.52 -1.42
N VAL A 91 -2.49 15.55 -1.33
CA VAL A 91 -3.21 15.69 -0.07
C VAL A 91 -4.09 14.47 0.14
N VAL A 92 -4.00 13.86 1.33
CA VAL A 92 -4.86 12.73 1.72
C VAL A 92 -5.53 13.03 3.05
N VAL A 93 -6.85 12.88 3.11
CA VAL A 93 -7.64 12.92 4.34
C VAL A 93 -8.04 11.50 4.73
N ASP A 94 -7.57 11.07 5.91
CA ASP A 94 -8.07 9.88 6.61
C ASP A 94 -9.32 10.27 7.39
N CYS A 95 -10.47 9.75 6.98
CA CYS A 95 -11.74 9.93 7.67
C CYS A 95 -12.05 8.71 8.55
N GLY A 96 -11.43 8.70 9.74
CA GLY A 96 -11.59 7.67 10.77
C GLY A 96 -12.83 7.85 11.65
N SER A 97 -13.21 6.79 12.38
CA SER A 97 -14.40 6.79 13.25
C SER A 97 -14.31 7.74 14.46
N SER A 98 -13.10 8.03 14.94
CA SER A 98 -12.87 8.90 16.11
C SER A 98 -12.45 10.34 15.76
N GLY A 99 -12.34 10.64 14.47
CA GLY A 99 -11.83 11.90 13.95
C GLY A 99 -11.18 11.77 12.57
N SER A 100 -11.08 12.90 11.88
CA SER A 100 -10.42 13.01 10.56
C SER A 100 -9.03 13.64 10.66
N ARG A 101 -8.13 13.25 9.75
CA ARG A 101 -6.73 13.69 9.73
C ARG A 101 -6.30 14.00 8.31
N ILE A 102 -5.69 15.15 8.09
CA ILE A 102 -5.12 15.51 6.78
C ILE A 102 -3.62 15.35 6.79
N PHE A 103 -3.09 14.81 5.70
CA PHE A 103 -1.68 14.62 5.45
C PHE A 103 -1.31 15.30 4.14
N VAL A 104 -0.31 16.18 4.18
CA VAL A 104 0.27 16.76 2.97
C VAL A 104 1.58 16.05 2.66
N TYR A 105 1.66 15.51 1.45
CA TYR A 105 2.83 14.84 0.90
C TYR A 105 3.43 15.69 -0.21
N CYS A 106 4.73 15.53 -0.42
CA CYS A 106 5.46 16.16 -1.51
C CYS A 106 6.47 15.19 -2.12
N TRP A 107 6.78 15.38 -3.40
CA TRP A 107 7.82 14.63 -4.10
C TRP A 107 8.50 15.54 -5.14
N PRO A 108 9.81 15.33 -5.41
CA PRO A 108 10.49 16.01 -6.50
C PRO A 108 10.01 15.46 -7.85
N ARG A 109 10.46 16.09 -8.93
CA ARG A 109 10.31 15.55 -10.28
C ARG A 109 10.90 14.13 -10.37
N HIS A 110 10.22 13.26 -11.11
CA HIS A 110 10.67 11.90 -11.31
C HIS A 110 12.01 11.87 -12.09
N ASN A 111 12.89 10.93 -11.77
CA ASN A 111 14.24 10.85 -12.36
C ASN A 111 14.27 10.27 -13.79
N GLY A 112 13.12 9.84 -14.31
CA GLY A 112 12.97 9.25 -15.64
C GLY A 112 13.28 7.75 -15.71
N ASN A 113 13.68 7.11 -14.61
CA ASN A 113 13.94 5.68 -14.56
C ASN A 113 12.62 4.90 -14.38
N PRO A 114 12.14 4.12 -15.36
CA PRO A 114 10.86 3.39 -15.27
C PRO A 114 10.81 2.31 -14.18
N HIS A 115 11.96 1.98 -13.58
CA HIS A 115 12.10 1.06 -12.46
C HIS A 115 11.83 1.74 -11.11
N ASP A 116 12.05 3.05 -11.01
CA ASP A 116 11.88 3.78 -9.76
C ASP A 116 10.42 4.23 -9.55
N LEU A 117 10.02 4.29 -8.29
CA LEU A 117 8.74 4.88 -7.87
C LEU A 117 8.95 6.37 -7.53
N LEU A 118 7.86 7.12 -7.37
CA LEU A 118 7.92 8.48 -6.85
C LEU A 118 8.57 8.52 -5.46
N ASP A 119 9.50 9.44 -5.26
CA ASP A 119 10.11 9.72 -3.95
C ASP A 119 9.18 10.59 -3.08
N ILE A 120 8.09 9.97 -2.62
CA ILE A 120 7.07 10.62 -1.80
C ILE A 120 7.55 10.76 -0.36
N ARG A 121 7.48 11.98 0.17
CA ARG A 121 7.81 12.31 1.55
C ARG A 121 6.68 13.12 2.17
N GLN A 122 6.53 13.04 3.48
CA GLN A 122 5.61 13.91 4.21
C GLN A 122 6.15 15.34 4.17
N MET A 123 5.31 16.30 3.79
CA MET A 123 5.69 17.70 3.75
C MET A 123 6.08 18.18 5.16
N ARG A 124 7.10 19.04 5.22
CA ARG A 124 7.58 19.66 6.46
C ARG A 124 7.29 21.15 6.42
N ASP A 125 6.70 21.68 7.49
CA ASP A 125 6.49 23.11 7.66
C ASP A 125 7.83 23.85 7.91
N ARG A 126 7.76 25.18 8.04
CA ARG A 126 8.93 26.02 8.35
C ARG A 126 9.60 25.67 9.68
N ASN A 127 8.89 25.01 10.58
CA ASN A 127 9.39 24.55 11.87
C ASN A 127 9.91 23.11 11.83
N ARG A 128 10.06 22.51 10.64
CA ARG A 128 10.51 21.13 10.43
C ARG A 128 9.54 20.08 10.98
N LYS A 129 8.28 20.46 11.18
CA LYS A 129 7.22 19.56 11.66
C LYS A 129 6.45 18.97 10.49
N PRO A 130 5.97 17.72 10.62
CA PRO A 130 5.14 17.13 9.58
C PRO A 130 3.83 17.93 9.42
N VAL A 131 3.47 18.25 8.19
CA VAL A 131 2.21 18.97 7.88
C VAL A 131 1.05 18.00 8.01
N VAL A 132 0.52 17.92 9.23
CA VAL A 132 -0.61 17.07 9.62
C VAL A 132 -1.51 17.85 10.57
N MET A 133 -2.82 17.77 10.35
CA MET A 133 -3.83 18.29 11.27
C MET A 133 -4.87 17.21 11.54
N LYS A 134 -5.38 17.17 12.78
CA LYS A 134 -6.41 16.22 13.22
C LYS A 134 -7.58 17.01 13.80
N ILE A 135 -8.81 16.62 13.48
CA ILE A 135 -10.04 17.20 14.05
C ILE A 135 -10.94 16.09 14.60
N LYS A 136 -11.86 16.48 15.47
CA LYS A 136 -12.89 15.63 16.08
C LYS A 136 -14.25 16.33 15.99
N PRO A 137 -15.38 15.62 15.92
CA PRO A 137 -15.54 14.17 16.04
C PRO A 137 -15.30 13.46 14.70
N GLY A 138 -15.81 12.25 14.42
CA GLY A 138 -15.60 11.57 13.14
C GLY A 138 -16.59 12.00 12.06
N ILE A 139 -16.26 11.84 10.77
CA ILE A 139 -17.21 12.23 9.68
C ILE A 139 -18.51 11.41 9.72
N SER A 140 -18.47 10.19 10.27
CA SER A 140 -19.64 9.33 10.42
C SER A 140 -20.69 9.89 11.39
N ASP A 141 -20.32 10.85 12.25
CA ASP A 141 -21.26 11.49 13.18
C ASP A 141 -22.23 12.45 12.46
N PHE A 142 -21.96 12.77 11.20
CA PHE A 142 -22.81 13.58 10.33
C PHE A 142 -23.76 12.72 9.47
N ALA A 143 -23.93 11.43 9.80
CA ALA A 143 -24.82 10.50 9.09
C ALA A 143 -26.27 11.00 8.92
N THR A 144 -26.76 11.80 9.87
CA THR A 144 -28.11 12.40 9.85
C THR A 144 -28.12 13.86 9.41
N SER A 145 -26.97 14.45 9.09
CA SER A 145 -26.80 15.84 8.68
C SER A 145 -25.66 15.97 7.65
N PRO A 146 -25.79 15.30 6.48
CA PRO A 146 -24.74 15.24 5.48
C PRO A 146 -24.30 16.61 4.96
N GLU A 147 -25.19 17.60 4.96
CA GLU A 147 -24.92 18.99 4.54
C GLU A 147 -23.88 19.73 5.39
N LYS A 148 -23.50 19.16 6.54
CA LYS A 148 -22.46 19.70 7.43
C LYS A 148 -21.10 19.04 7.22
N ALA A 149 -20.99 18.06 6.33
CA ALA A 149 -19.75 17.32 6.11
C ALA A 149 -18.65 18.22 5.53
N SER A 150 -18.99 19.10 4.58
CA SER A 150 -18.05 20.04 3.96
C SER A 150 -17.57 21.12 4.94
N ASP A 151 -18.46 21.67 5.77
CA ASP A 151 -18.10 22.57 6.87
C ASP A 151 -17.14 21.91 7.86
N TYR A 152 -17.39 20.65 8.21
CA TYR A 152 -16.51 19.86 9.07
C TYR A 152 -15.13 19.61 8.44
N MET A 153 -15.04 19.42 7.11
CA MET A 153 -13.77 19.26 6.39
C MET A 153 -12.97 20.57 6.23
N SER A 154 -13.65 21.70 6.18
CA SER A 154 -13.07 23.01 5.85
C SER A 154 -11.81 23.38 6.66
N PRO A 155 -11.73 23.17 8.00
CA PRO A 155 -10.51 23.44 8.75
C PRO A 155 -9.28 22.66 8.25
N LEU A 156 -9.46 21.39 7.86
CA LEU A 156 -8.39 20.56 7.33
C LEU A 156 -7.94 21.06 5.95
N LEU A 157 -8.89 21.34 5.07
CA LEU A 157 -8.60 21.76 3.69
C LEU A 157 -7.94 23.15 3.64
N ASN A 158 -8.39 24.08 4.49
CA ASN A 158 -7.75 25.37 4.68
C ASN A 158 -6.31 25.22 5.17
N PHE A 159 -6.06 24.33 6.13
CA PHE A 159 -4.72 24.03 6.60
C PHE A 159 -3.81 23.51 5.48
N ALA A 160 -4.28 22.60 4.62
CA ALA A 160 -3.50 22.15 3.47
C ALA A 160 -3.27 23.28 2.45
N ALA A 161 -4.30 24.09 2.16
CA ALA A 161 -4.20 25.21 1.22
C ALA A 161 -3.25 26.33 1.68
N GLU A 162 -3.08 26.50 3.00
CA GLU A 162 -2.09 27.41 3.59
C GLU A 162 -0.65 26.95 3.35
N HIS A 163 -0.41 25.64 3.39
CA HIS A 163 0.93 25.06 3.24
C HIS A 163 1.32 24.83 1.78
N VAL A 164 0.41 24.33 0.95
CA VAL A 164 0.67 24.09 -0.48
C VAL A 164 0.70 25.44 -1.22
N PRO A 165 1.73 25.74 -2.04
CA PRO A 165 1.77 26.98 -2.81
C PRO A 165 0.55 27.14 -3.72
N ARG A 166 -0.05 28.34 -3.77
CA ARG A 166 -1.24 28.62 -4.59
C ARG A 166 -1.08 28.23 -6.07
N SER A 167 0.10 28.43 -6.64
CA SER A 167 0.41 28.04 -8.02
C SER A 167 0.33 26.53 -8.27
N LYS A 168 0.44 25.71 -7.21
CA LYS A 168 0.41 24.24 -7.25
C LYS A 168 -0.95 23.65 -6.88
N HIS A 169 -1.92 24.44 -6.39
CA HIS A 169 -3.24 23.93 -5.99
C HIS A 169 -3.90 23.14 -7.13
N LYS A 170 -3.93 23.71 -8.34
CA LYS A 170 -4.53 23.10 -9.55
C LYS A 170 -3.85 21.82 -10.05
N GLU A 171 -2.64 21.53 -9.58
CA GLU A 171 -1.88 20.32 -9.91
C GLU A 171 -1.89 19.30 -8.77
N THR A 172 -2.40 19.68 -7.59
CA THR A 172 -2.33 18.89 -6.37
C THR A 172 -3.59 18.05 -6.21
N PRO A 173 -3.50 16.70 -6.30
CA PRO A 173 -4.63 15.83 -6.01
C PRO A 173 -4.99 15.83 -4.53
N LEU A 174 -6.29 15.93 -4.26
CA LEU A 174 -6.89 15.74 -2.94
C LEU A 174 -7.63 14.41 -2.95
N TYR A 175 -7.34 13.53 -1.98
CA TYR A 175 -8.08 12.28 -1.76
C TYR A 175 -8.72 12.31 -0.37
N ILE A 176 -10.03 12.07 -0.29
CA ILE A 176 -10.76 11.92 0.97
C ILE A 176 -11.20 10.46 1.08
N LEU A 177 -10.55 9.72 1.99
CA LEU A 177 -10.68 8.28 2.10
C LEU A 177 -11.24 7.92 3.48
N CYS A 178 -12.48 7.44 3.50
CA CYS A 178 -13.20 7.11 4.72
C CYS A 178 -13.05 5.64 5.11
N THR A 179 -12.88 5.35 6.40
CA THR A 179 -12.58 3.99 6.90
C THR A 179 -13.76 3.40 7.69
N ALA A 180 -13.49 2.70 8.80
CA ALA A 180 -14.46 1.86 9.51
C ALA A 180 -15.72 2.62 9.97
N GLY A 181 -15.61 3.91 10.31
CA GLY A 181 -16.75 4.72 10.76
C GLY A 181 -17.83 4.90 9.69
N MET A 182 -17.43 5.12 8.44
CA MET A 182 -18.38 5.23 7.33
C MET A 182 -18.88 3.85 6.87
N ARG A 183 -18.05 2.81 6.94
CA ARG A 183 -18.41 1.43 6.54
C ARG A 183 -19.60 0.85 7.31
N ILE A 184 -19.84 1.29 8.54
CA ILE A 184 -20.96 0.81 9.38
C ILE A 184 -22.27 1.55 9.10
N LEU A 185 -22.24 2.67 8.38
CA LEU A 185 -23.44 3.42 8.03
C LEU A 185 -24.21 2.74 6.90
N PRO A 186 -25.54 2.93 6.80
CA PRO A 186 -26.31 2.63 5.61
C PRO A 186 -25.71 3.29 4.35
N GLU A 187 -25.71 2.57 3.23
CA GLU A 187 -25.13 3.03 1.96
C GLU A 187 -25.70 4.38 1.49
N SER A 188 -27.01 4.62 1.74
CA SER A 188 -27.65 5.90 1.43
C SER A 188 -27.04 7.07 2.20
N GLN A 189 -26.68 6.87 3.48
CA GLN A 189 -26.04 7.90 4.30
C GLN A 189 -24.58 8.10 3.90
N GLN A 190 -23.87 7.01 3.54
CA GLN A 190 -22.52 7.12 3.00
C GLN A 190 -22.50 7.98 1.73
N LYS A 191 -23.39 7.69 0.78
CA LYS A 191 -23.50 8.41 -0.49
C LYS A 191 -23.85 9.88 -0.30
N ALA A 192 -24.81 10.19 0.58
CA ALA A 192 -25.20 11.58 0.85
C ALA A 192 -24.04 12.43 1.39
N ILE A 193 -23.22 11.88 2.30
CA ILE A 193 -22.02 12.57 2.81
C ILE A 193 -21.00 12.78 1.70
N LEU A 194 -20.73 11.76 0.86
CA LEU A 194 -19.75 11.89 -0.22
C LEU A 194 -20.21 12.90 -1.29
N GLU A 195 -21.50 12.92 -1.62
CA GLU A 195 -22.08 13.87 -2.58
C GLU A 195 -21.95 15.32 -2.12
N ASP A 196 -22.17 15.59 -0.82
CA ASP A 196 -21.93 16.92 -0.24
C ASP A 196 -20.47 17.37 -0.48
N LEU A 197 -19.51 16.53 -0.11
CA LEU A 197 -18.08 16.81 -0.30
C LEU A 197 -17.73 17.04 -1.78
N LEU A 198 -18.24 16.20 -2.68
CA LEU A 198 -17.95 16.24 -4.11
C LEU A 198 -18.51 17.49 -4.80
N THR A 199 -19.59 18.05 -4.28
CA THR A 199 -20.23 19.24 -4.85
C THR A 199 -19.69 20.54 -4.28
N ASP A 200 -19.41 20.58 -2.98
CA ASP A 200 -19.04 21.82 -2.28
C ASP A 200 -17.53 22.12 -2.36
N ILE A 201 -16.66 21.12 -2.16
CA ILE A 201 -15.20 21.31 -2.13
C ILE A 201 -14.65 21.97 -3.41
N PRO A 202 -15.04 21.57 -4.64
CA PRO A 202 -14.53 22.20 -5.87
C PRO A 202 -14.92 23.67 -6.04
N VAL A 203 -15.94 24.16 -5.33
CA VAL A 203 -16.35 25.57 -5.35
C VAL A 203 -15.39 26.43 -4.51
N HIS A 204 -14.84 25.85 -3.44
CA HIS A 204 -14.02 26.56 -2.45
C HIS A 204 -12.51 26.33 -2.61
N PHE A 205 -12.09 25.22 -3.23
CA PHE A 205 -10.69 24.83 -3.34
C PHE A 205 -10.31 24.44 -4.77
N ASP A 206 -9.12 24.89 -5.21
CA ASP A 206 -8.56 24.63 -6.54
C ASP A 206 -7.85 23.26 -6.67
N PHE A 207 -7.95 22.38 -5.67
CA PHE A 207 -7.32 21.05 -5.71
C PHE A 207 -7.95 20.15 -6.78
N LEU A 208 -7.18 19.20 -7.32
CA LEU A 208 -7.73 18.19 -8.23
C LEU A 208 -8.62 17.23 -7.44
N PHE A 209 -9.93 17.44 -7.54
CA PHE A 209 -10.95 16.70 -6.82
C PHE A 209 -12.08 16.28 -7.78
N SER A 210 -12.36 14.98 -7.81
CA SER A 210 -13.37 14.36 -8.68
C SER A 210 -14.04 13.21 -7.95
N ASP A 211 -15.08 12.62 -8.55
CA ASP A 211 -15.84 11.50 -7.98
C ASP A 211 -14.94 10.37 -7.41
N SER A 212 -13.93 9.96 -8.18
CA SER A 212 -12.96 8.93 -7.77
C SER A 212 -12.02 9.34 -6.63
N HIS A 213 -12.11 10.57 -6.11
CA HIS A 213 -11.25 11.10 -5.04
C HIS A 213 -11.93 11.11 -3.67
N ALA A 214 -13.25 10.96 -3.59
CA ALA A 214 -13.99 10.79 -2.34
C ALA A 214 -14.54 9.36 -2.26
N GLU A 215 -14.03 8.54 -1.34
CA GLU A 215 -14.31 7.10 -1.35
C GLU A 215 -14.40 6.54 0.08
N VAL A 216 -15.37 5.66 0.33
CA VAL A 216 -15.35 4.77 1.51
C VAL A 216 -14.50 3.55 1.15
N ILE A 217 -13.27 3.49 1.66
CA ILE A 217 -12.36 2.39 1.34
C ILE A 217 -12.72 1.13 2.12
N SER A 218 -12.64 -0.01 1.44
CA SER A 218 -12.76 -1.32 2.07
C SER A 218 -11.60 -1.59 3.04
N GLY A 219 -11.81 -2.46 4.02
CA GLY A 219 -10.71 -2.92 4.89
C GLY A 219 -9.57 -3.60 4.11
N LYS A 220 -9.90 -4.22 2.97
CA LYS A 220 -8.91 -4.76 2.03
C LYS A 220 -8.02 -3.66 1.45
N GLN A 221 -8.60 -2.59 0.92
CA GLN A 221 -7.84 -1.44 0.40
C GLN A 221 -6.99 -0.79 1.49
N GLU A 222 -7.56 -0.56 2.67
CA GLU A 222 -6.85 0.02 3.82
C GLU A 222 -5.62 -0.83 4.20
N GLY A 223 -5.76 -2.16 4.26
CA GLY A 223 -4.65 -3.08 4.53
C GLY A 223 -3.61 -3.13 3.40
N VAL A 224 -4.02 -3.07 2.13
CA VAL A 224 -3.09 -2.95 0.99
C VAL A 224 -2.29 -1.66 1.11
N TYR A 225 -2.95 -0.52 1.35
CA TYR A 225 -2.27 0.76 1.47
C TYR A 225 -1.32 0.81 2.67
N ALA A 226 -1.70 0.24 3.81
CA ALA A 226 -0.80 0.09 4.96
C ALA A 226 0.43 -0.76 4.61
N TRP A 227 0.24 -1.88 3.90
CA TRP A 227 1.34 -2.75 3.45
C TRP A 227 2.26 -2.04 2.44
N ILE A 228 1.70 -1.24 1.51
CA ILE A 228 2.48 -0.42 0.59
C ILE A 228 3.31 0.60 1.37
N GLY A 229 2.67 1.33 2.29
CA GLY A 229 3.32 2.39 3.06
C GLY A 229 4.54 1.90 3.84
N ILE A 230 4.44 0.77 4.56
CA ILE A 230 5.58 0.23 5.32
C ILE A 230 6.71 -0.21 4.39
N ASN A 231 6.39 -0.88 3.28
CA ASN A 231 7.41 -1.44 2.39
C ASN A 231 8.12 -0.35 1.59
N PHE A 232 7.40 0.71 1.23
CA PHE A 232 7.99 1.92 0.67
C PHE A 232 8.91 2.61 1.69
N VAL A 233 8.48 2.70 2.96
CA VAL A 233 9.32 3.30 4.00
C VAL A 233 10.56 2.46 4.27
N LEU A 234 10.48 1.14 4.16
CA LEU A 234 11.61 0.25 4.35
C LEU A 234 12.53 0.14 3.12
N GLY A 235 12.16 0.74 1.98
CA GLY A 235 12.93 0.65 0.73
C GLY A 235 12.82 -0.70 0.03
N ARG A 236 11.74 -1.47 0.28
CA ARG A 236 11.53 -2.81 -0.29
C ARG A 236 11.08 -2.80 -1.75
N PHE A 237 10.67 -1.63 -2.25
CA PHE A 237 10.35 -1.41 -3.66
C PHE A 237 11.54 -0.88 -4.47
N GLU A 238 12.66 -0.52 -3.83
CA GLU A 238 13.88 -0.17 -4.57
C GLU A 238 14.47 -1.45 -5.17
N HIS A 239 14.96 -1.41 -6.41
CA HIS A 239 15.54 -2.59 -7.05
C HIS A 239 16.78 -3.14 -6.30
N ILE A 240 17.15 -4.38 -6.60
CA ILE A 240 18.30 -5.04 -5.97
C ILE A 240 19.56 -4.34 -6.45
N GLU A 241 20.10 -3.46 -5.62
CA GLU A 241 21.46 -2.93 -5.77
C GLU A 241 22.48 -3.76 -4.96
N ASP A 242 22.05 -4.61 -4.03
CA ASP A 242 22.89 -5.28 -3.04
C ASP A 242 22.45 -6.73 -2.71
N GLU A 243 23.42 -7.62 -2.48
CA GLU A 243 23.23 -9.07 -2.15
C GLU A 243 22.79 -9.35 -0.69
N ASP A 244 22.78 -8.33 0.19
CA ASP A 244 22.60 -8.51 1.65
C ASP A 244 21.17 -8.30 2.17
N GLU A 245 20.24 -7.78 1.36
CA GLU A 245 18.82 -7.75 1.76
C GLU A 245 18.18 -9.11 1.49
N ALA A 246 17.39 -9.61 2.45
CA ALA A 246 16.71 -10.89 2.27
C ALA A 246 15.84 -10.82 1.01
N VAL A 247 16.05 -11.75 0.09
CA VAL A 247 15.30 -11.85 -1.16
C VAL A 247 14.28 -12.99 -1.10
N VAL A 248 13.28 -12.90 -1.97
CA VAL A 248 12.29 -13.95 -2.20
C VAL A 248 12.13 -14.22 -3.69
N GLU A 249 11.92 -15.49 -4.01
CA GLU A 249 11.48 -15.95 -5.33
C GLU A 249 9.97 -15.70 -5.47
N VAL A 250 9.56 -15.08 -6.58
CA VAL A 250 8.19 -14.64 -6.83
C VAL A 250 7.66 -15.22 -8.13
N ASN A 251 6.46 -15.83 -8.08
CA ASN A 251 5.71 -16.28 -9.24
C ASN A 251 4.65 -15.23 -9.60
N ILE A 252 4.72 -14.67 -10.81
CA ILE A 252 3.74 -13.69 -11.28
C ILE A 252 2.35 -14.36 -11.45
N PRO A 253 1.26 -13.73 -10.97
CA PRO A 253 -0.09 -14.21 -11.26
C PRO A 253 -0.35 -14.40 -12.76
N GLY A 254 -0.71 -15.62 -13.16
CA GLY A 254 -1.02 -15.96 -14.55
C GLY A 254 0.19 -16.17 -15.46
N GLY A 255 1.43 -16.08 -14.96
CA GLY A 255 2.64 -16.46 -15.69
C GLY A 255 2.92 -17.97 -15.61
N GLU A 256 3.76 -18.50 -16.51
CA GLU A 256 4.26 -19.88 -16.36
C GLU A 256 5.24 -19.92 -15.17
N ASP A 257 5.38 -21.08 -14.50
CA ASP A 257 6.34 -21.24 -13.37
C ASP A 257 7.80 -20.93 -13.76
N LYS A 258 8.10 -20.80 -15.06
CA LYS A 258 9.40 -20.41 -15.61
C LYS A 258 9.68 -18.90 -15.54
N ASP A 259 8.68 -18.08 -15.25
CA ASP A 259 8.80 -16.61 -15.14
C ASP A 259 9.08 -16.13 -13.71
N ALA A 260 9.54 -17.04 -12.84
CA ALA A 260 9.90 -16.68 -11.48
C ALA A 260 11.12 -15.74 -11.46
N PHE A 261 11.03 -14.66 -10.68
CA PHE A 261 12.12 -13.71 -10.50
C PHE A 261 12.38 -13.43 -9.02
N ILE A 262 13.53 -12.84 -8.74
CA ILE A 262 14.00 -12.57 -7.38
C ILE A 262 13.86 -11.08 -7.11
N ARG A 263 13.22 -10.72 -5.99
CA ARG A 263 13.17 -9.35 -5.48
C ARG A 263 13.39 -9.30 -3.98
N LYS A 264 13.58 -8.09 -3.44
CA LYS A 264 13.64 -7.86 -1.99
C LYS A 264 12.39 -8.41 -1.31
N ARG A 265 12.59 -9.15 -0.22
CA ARG A 265 11.51 -9.61 0.65
C ARG A 265 10.76 -8.40 1.20
N THR A 266 9.44 -8.46 1.19
CA THR A 266 8.60 -7.43 1.81
C THR A 266 8.33 -7.77 3.28
N ALA A 267 7.96 -6.75 4.05
CA ALA A 267 7.48 -6.89 5.42
C ALA A 267 5.96 -7.00 5.42
N GLY A 268 5.44 -7.99 6.17
CA GLY A 268 4.01 -8.04 6.50
C GLY A 268 3.65 -7.01 7.57
N ILE A 269 2.36 -6.75 7.72
CA ILE A 269 1.81 -5.86 8.73
C ILE A 269 0.73 -6.57 9.54
N LEU A 270 0.66 -6.20 10.81
CA LEU A 270 -0.38 -6.54 11.75
C LEU A 270 -0.82 -5.24 12.41
N ASP A 271 -2.08 -4.88 12.28
CA ASP A 271 -2.62 -3.68 12.91
C ASP A 271 -3.84 -4.05 13.74
N MET A 272 -3.74 -3.89 15.06
CA MET A 272 -4.85 -4.15 15.97
C MET A 272 -5.36 -2.80 16.47
N GLY A 273 -6.41 -2.29 15.83
CA GLY A 273 -7.09 -1.08 16.25
C GLY A 273 -8.04 -1.32 17.43
N GLY A 274 -8.86 -0.30 17.73
CA GLY A 274 -9.89 -0.40 18.77
C GLY A 274 -11.03 -1.35 18.39
N VAL A 275 -11.48 -1.31 17.13
CA VAL A 275 -12.68 -2.03 16.65
C VAL A 275 -12.34 -3.25 15.80
N SER A 276 -11.30 -3.17 14.97
CA SER A 276 -10.88 -4.24 14.06
C SER A 276 -9.42 -4.64 14.25
N THR A 277 -9.07 -5.82 13.75
CA THR A 277 -7.68 -6.24 13.53
C THR A 277 -7.47 -6.51 12.04
N GLN A 278 -6.32 -6.11 11.51
CA GLN A 278 -5.93 -6.26 10.12
C GLN A 278 -4.60 -7.02 10.04
N ILE A 279 -4.48 -7.85 9.01
CA ILE A 279 -3.23 -8.53 8.64
C ILE A 279 -3.05 -8.38 7.14
N ALA A 280 -1.83 -8.03 6.72
CA ALA A 280 -1.47 -8.04 5.31
C ALA A 280 -0.03 -8.50 5.07
N TYR A 281 0.19 -9.37 4.09
CA TYR A 281 1.52 -9.83 3.70
C TYR A 281 1.54 -10.33 2.26
N GLU A 282 2.71 -10.27 1.64
CA GLU A 282 2.93 -10.78 0.30
C GLU A 282 2.82 -12.32 0.27
N VAL A 283 2.20 -12.83 -0.79
CA VAL A 283 2.10 -14.26 -1.10
C VAL A 283 2.92 -14.50 -2.37
N PRO A 284 4.25 -14.73 -2.24
CA PRO A 284 5.17 -14.69 -3.38
C PRO A 284 5.06 -15.94 -4.27
N LYS A 285 4.69 -17.09 -3.70
CA LYS A 285 4.57 -18.36 -4.43
C LYS A 285 3.14 -18.65 -4.84
N THR A 286 2.97 -19.50 -5.85
CA THR A 286 1.68 -20.05 -6.26
C THR A 286 1.05 -20.80 -5.09
N VAL A 287 -0.23 -20.55 -4.81
CA VAL A 287 -0.96 -21.18 -3.72
C VAL A 287 -1.80 -22.33 -4.27
N SER A 288 -1.63 -23.52 -3.72
CA SER A 288 -2.52 -24.66 -3.96
C SER A 288 -3.72 -24.58 -3.02
N PHE A 289 -4.93 -24.47 -3.58
CA PHE A 289 -6.17 -24.49 -2.80
C PHE A 289 -6.70 -25.91 -2.65
N ALA A 290 -7.28 -26.22 -1.49
CA ALA A 290 -7.85 -27.54 -1.20
C ALA A 290 -9.18 -27.79 -1.92
N SER A 291 -9.91 -26.72 -2.27
CA SER A 291 -11.19 -26.77 -2.98
C SER A 291 -11.44 -25.50 -3.78
N SER A 292 -12.34 -25.56 -4.77
CA SER A 292 -12.78 -24.40 -5.55
C SER A 292 -13.46 -23.33 -4.67
N HIS A 293 -14.23 -23.75 -3.67
CA HIS A 293 -14.84 -22.83 -2.72
C HIS A 293 -13.80 -22.06 -1.90
N GLN A 294 -12.74 -22.75 -1.44
CA GLN A 294 -11.64 -22.09 -0.74
C GLN A 294 -10.91 -21.08 -1.64
N GLU A 295 -10.75 -21.40 -2.93
CA GLU A 295 -10.17 -20.49 -3.91
C GLU A 295 -11.02 -19.21 -4.09
N GLU A 296 -12.35 -19.32 -4.17
CA GLU A 296 -13.24 -18.15 -4.26
C GLU A 296 -13.13 -17.23 -3.04
N VAL A 297 -13.10 -17.81 -1.83
CA VAL A 297 -12.89 -17.06 -0.59
C VAL A 297 -11.50 -16.42 -0.59
N ALA A 298 -10.47 -17.14 -1.04
CA ALA A 298 -9.11 -16.63 -1.11
C ALA A 298 -8.98 -15.47 -2.11
N LYS A 299 -9.60 -15.54 -3.29
CA LYS A 299 -9.59 -14.47 -4.30
C LYS A 299 -10.12 -13.15 -3.73
N ASN A 300 -11.14 -13.19 -2.88
CA ASN A 300 -11.65 -12.00 -2.22
C ASN A 300 -10.64 -11.39 -1.22
N LEU A 301 -9.76 -12.21 -0.63
CA LEU A 301 -8.74 -11.79 0.33
C LEU A 301 -7.38 -11.47 -0.32
N LEU A 302 -7.15 -11.85 -1.57
CA LEU A 302 -5.93 -11.57 -2.31
C LEU A 302 -6.09 -10.30 -3.15
N ALA A 303 -5.19 -9.34 -2.98
CA ALA A 303 -5.08 -8.17 -3.81
C ALA A 303 -3.90 -8.34 -4.77
N GLU A 304 -4.17 -8.24 -6.06
CA GLU A 304 -3.15 -8.25 -7.12
C GLU A 304 -3.10 -6.87 -7.75
N PHE A 305 -1.93 -6.23 -7.70
CA PHE A 305 -1.76 -4.86 -8.20
C PHE A 305 -0.33 -4.62 -8.68
N ASN A 306 -0.18 -3.62 -9.53
CA ASN A 306 1.12 -3.13 -10.02
C ASN A 306 1.38 -1.73 -9.45
N LEU A 307 2.52 -1.53 -8.79
CA LEU A 307 2.98 -0.22 -8.32
C LEU A 307 3.77 0.57 -9.38
N GLY A 308 4.26 -0.10 -10.42
CA GLY A 308 4.98 0.54 -11.51
C GLY A 308 4.07 1.41 -12.38
N CYS A 309 4.68 2.34 -13.10
CA CYS A 309 3.96 3.22 -14.03
C CYS A 309 3.60 2.53 -15.36
N ASP A 310 4.36 1.51 -15.77
CA ASP A 310 4.12 0.71 -16.99
C ASP A 310 3.36 -0.57 -16.65
N ALA A 311 2.15 -0.70 -17.20
CA ALA A 311 1.28 -1.85 -16.97
C ALA A 311 1.85 -3.18 -17.50
N HIS A 312 2.79 -3.14 -18.46
CA HIS A 312 3.37 -4.34 -19.06
C HIS A 312 4.57 -4.88 -18.27
N ARG A 313 5.11 -4.11 -17.32
CA ARG A 313 6.23 -4.53 -16.47
C ARG A 313 5.73 -5.24 -15.22
N THR A 314 6.44 -6.31 -14.83
CA THR A 314 6.02 -7.22 -13.76
C THR A 314 6.80 -7.05 -12.45
N GLU A 315 7.88 -6.29 -12.45
CA GLU A 315 8.79 -6.13 -11.30
C GLU A 315 8.07 -5.64 -10.03
N HIS A 316 7.12 -4.74 -10.23
CA HIS A 316 6.29 -4.13 -9.20
C HIS A 316 4.88 -4.72 -9.09
N VAL A 317 4.67 -5.93 -9.63
CA VAL A 317 3.43 -6.69 -9.47
C VAL A 317 3.48 -7.48 -8.18
N TYR A 318 2.55 -7.22 -7.27
CA TYR A 318 2.46 -7.86 -5.97
C TYR A 318 1.13 -8.59 -5.81
N ARG A 319 1.20 -9.77 -5.21
CA ARG A 319 0.03 -10.48 -4.66
C ARG A 319 0.10 -10.37 -3.14
N VAL A 320 -0.84 -9.63 -2.56
CA VAL A 320 -0.88 -9.36 -1.12
C VAL A 320 -2.15 -9.96 -0.55
N TYR A 321 -2.01 -10.87 0.42
CA TYR A 321 -3.13 -11.29 1.23
C TYR A 321 -3.49 -10.18 2.20
N VAL A 322 -4.77 -9.85 2.30
CA VAL A 322 -5.30 -8.89 3.26
C VAL A 322 -6.58 -9.44 3.87
N ALA A 323 -6.62 -9.48 5.20
CA ALA A 323 -7.84 -9.77 5.95
C ALA A 323 -8.09 -8.70 7.00
N THR A 324 -9.36 -8.33 7.16
CA THR A 324 -9.84 -7.40 8.19
C THR A 324 -10.90 -8.10 9.02
N PHE A 325 -10.72 -8.09 10.33
CA PHE A 325 -11.56 -8.77 11.31
C PHE A 325 -12.31 -7.73 12.14
N LEU A 326 -13.51 -7.36 11.70
CA LEU A 326 -14.37 -6.42 12.44
C LEU A 326 -14.86 -7.06 13.74
N GLY A 327 -14.76 -6.35 14.87
CA GLY A 327 -15.11 -6.90 16.19
C GLY A 327 -13.97 -7.66 16.88
N PHE A 328 -12.78 -7.67 16.29
CA PHE A 328 -11.57 -8.32 16.83
C PHE A 328 -10.47 -7.32 17.22
N GLY A 329 -10.75 -6.01 17.19
CA GLY A 329 -9.89 -5.01 17.80
C GLY A 329 -9.92 -5.09 19.33
N GLY A 330 -8.94 -4.47 20.01
CA GLY A 330 -8.76 -4.64 21.46
C GLY A 330 -9.96 -4.19 22.31
N ASN A 331 -10.62 -3.08 21.96
CA ASN A 331 -11.80 -2.58 22.68
C ASN A 331 -13.05 -3.39 22.33
N ALA A 332 -13.26 -3.72 21.05
CA ALA A 332 -14.41 -4.51 20.62
C ALA A 332 -14.37 -5.93 21.21
N ALA A 333 -13.20 -6.55 21.30
CA ALA A 333 -13.02 -7.83 21.97
C ALA A 333 -13.35 -7.73 23.48
N ARG A 334 -12.95 -6.64 24.15
CA ARG A 334 -13.30 -6.40 25.55
C ARG A 334 -14.80 -6.22 25.74
N GLN A 335 -15.45 -5.45 24.86
CA GLN A 335 -16.90 -5.25 24.91
C GLN A 335 -17.63 -6.59 24.75
N ARG A 336 -17.28 -7.40 23.75
CA ARG A 336 -17.87 -8.73 23.55
C ARG A 336 -17.67 -9.64 24.76
N TYR A 337 -16.51 -9.55 25.41
CA TYR A 337 -16.22 -10.28 26.64
C TYR A 337 -17.14 -9.83 27.80
N GLU A 338 -17.30 -8.52 28.00
CA GLU A 338 -18.19 -7.95 29.01
C GLU A 338 -19.66 -8.31 28.74
N ASP A 339 -20.12 -8.25 27.49
CA ASP A 339 -21.47 -8.67 27.08
C ASP A 339 -21.74 -10.15 27.43
N SER A 340 -20.72 -10.99 27.27
CA SER A 340 -20.76 -12.41 27.61
C SER A 340 -20.78 -12.64 29.12
N ILE A 341 -19.96 -11.91 29.89
CA ILE A 341 -20.00 -11.95 31.36
C ILE A 341 -21.40 -11.57 31.86
N PHE A 342 -21.93 -10.45 31.37
CA PHE A 342 -23.23 -9.92 31.79
C PHE A 342 -24.35 -10.95 31.54
N SER A 343 -24.45 -11.44 30.31
CA SER A 343 -25.47 -12.41 29.90
C SER A 343 -25.37 -13.73 30.69
N ASN A 344 -24.16 -14.28 30.83
CA ASN A 344 -23.95 -15.55 31.53
C ASN A 344 -24.17 -15.43 33.04
N THR A 345 -23.80 -14.30 33.65
CA THR A 345 -23.96 -14.06 35.08
C THR A 345 -25.43 -13.94 35.45
N ILE A 346 -26.21 -13.17 34.69
CA ILE A 346 -27.65 -13.03 34.91
C ILE A 346 -28.36 -14.38 34.72
N LEU A 347 -28.01 -15.13 33.66
CA LEU A 347 -28.59 -16.45 33.41
C LEU A 347 -28.27 -17.43 34.56
N LYS A 348 -27.01 -17.52 34.99
CA LYS A 348 -26.61 -18.41 36.10
C LYS A 348 -27.25 -18.02 37.42
N ASN A 349 -27.38 -16.74 37.72
CA ASN A 349 -28.06 -16.28 38.94
C ASN A 349 -29.53 -16.69 38.93
N ARG A 350 -30.22 -16.57 37.79
CA ARG A 350 -31.62 -17.03 37.63
C ARG A 350 -31.77 -18.55 37.73
N LEU A 351 -30.86 -19.32 37.12
CA LEU A 351 -30.97 -20.78 37.05
C LEU A 351 -30.48 -21.50 38.31
N LEU A 352 -29.45 -20.97 38.99
CA LEU A 352 -28.77 -21.63 40.11
C LEU A 352 -28.99 -20.93 41.45
N ASN A 353 -29.87 -19.93 41.52
CA ASN A 353 -30.10 -19.08 42.71
C ASN A 353 -28.81 -18.52 43.33
N LYS A 354 -27.83 -18.16 42.47
CA LYS A 354 -26.59 -17.50 42.88
C LYS A 354 -26.76 -15.97 42.90
N GLN A 355 -25.93 -15.29 43.67
CA GLN A 355 -25.89 -13.82 43.78
C GLN A 355 -24.57 -13.22 43.28
N THR A 356 -23.90 -13.90 42.33
CA THR A 356 -22.62 -13.42 41.79
C THR A 356 -22.82 -12.16 40.96
N GLY A 357 -22.00 -11.14 41.18
CA GLY A 357 -22.04 -9.86 40.49
C GLY A 357 -23.16 -8.90 40.92
N GLN A 358 -24.00 -9.25 41.90
CA GLN A 358 -25.14 -8.39 42.31
C GLN A 358 -24.74 -7.22 43.21
N SER A 359 -23.61 -7.30 43.91
CA SER A 359 -23.10 -6.25 44.78
C SER A 359 -21.57 -6.24 44.81
N ALA A 360 -20.98 -5.21 45.43
CA ALA A 360 -19.53 -5.10 45.61
C ALA A 360 -18.95 -6.18 46.53
N GLU A 361 -19.75 -6.75 47.43
CA GLU A 361 -19.38 -7.82 48.37
C GLU A 361 -19.38 -9.20 47.70
N SER A 362 -20.19 -9.39 46.65
CA SER A 362 -20.28 -10.62 45.86
C SER A 362 -20.02 -10.31 44.37
N PRO A 363 -18.82 -9.84 43.98
CA PRO A 363 -18.53 -9.49 42.59
C PRO A 363 -18.26 -10.72 41.73
N TYR A 364 -18.37 -10.57 40.41
CA TYR A 364 -17.79 -11.51 39.46
C TYR A 364 -16.26 -11.32 39.44
N LEU A 365 -15.51 -12.41 39.58
CA LEU A 365 -14.05 -12.39 39.60
C LEU A 365 -13.51 -12.45 38.16
N ASP A 366 -13.00 -11.33 37.65
CA ASP A 366 -12.48 -11.20 36.28
C ASP A 366 -10.95 -11.36 36.25
N PRO A 367 -10.39 -12.43 35.65
CA PRO A 367 -8.95 -12.61 35.54
C PRO A 367 -8.27 -11.63 34.59
N CYS A 368 -9.03 -11.00 33.69
CA CYS A 368 -8.52 -10.08 32.69
C CYS A 368 -8.41 -8.62 33.16
N LEU A 369 -8.82 -8.33 34.40
CA LEU A 369 -8.67 -7.04 35.05
C LEU A 369 -7.49 -7.07 36.06
N PRO A 370 -6.75 -5.94 36.25
CA PRO A 370 -5.68 -5.85 37.23
C PRO A 370 -6.12 -6.27 38.64
N LEU A 371 -5.20 -6.84 39.43
CA LEU A 371 -5.51 -7.33 40.77
C LEU A 371 -6.17 -6.25 41.64
N ASP A 372 -7.26 -6.62 42.31
CA ASP A 372 -8.05 -5.80 43.26
C ASP A 372 -8.78 -4.59 42.66
N ILE A 373 -8.74 -4.37 41.33
CA ILE A 373 -9.57 -3.32 40.72
C ILE A 373 -11.05 -3.67 40.87
N GLN A 374 -11.88 -2.66 41.15
CA GLN A 374 -13.34 -2.78 41.13
C GLN A 374 -13.86 -2.14 39.85
N ASP A 375 -14.78 -2.81 39.18
CA ASP A 375 -15.38 -2.33 37.93
C ASP A 375 -16.84 -2.73 37.82
N GLU A 376 -17.58 -2.14 36.89
CA GLU A 376 -19.01 -2.39 36.72
C GLU A 376 -19.39 -2.48 35.24
N ILE A 377 -20.21 -3.47 34.89
CA ILE A 377 -20.86 -3.56 33.59
C ILE A 377 -22.31 -3.12 33.77
N ARG A 378 -22.75 -2.12 32.99
CA ARG A 378 -24.13 -1.59 33.03
C ARG A 378 -24.80 -1.80 31.68
N GLN A 379 -25.86 -2.60 31.65
CA GLN A 379 -26.67 -2.87 30.44
C GLN A 379 -28.14 -3.02 30.80
N ASN A 380 -29.03 -2.45 29.98
CA ASN A 380 -30.49 -2.56 30.13
C ASN A 380 -31.00 -2.21 31.54
N GLY A 381 -30.38 -1.24 32.21
CA GLY A 381 -30.73 -0.83 33.58
C GLY A 381 -30.30 -1.78 34.69
N GLN A 382 -29.58 -2.87 34.38
CA GLN A 382 -28.98 -3.77 35.38
C GLN A 382 -27.47 -3.56 35.46
N THR A 383 -26.90 -3.84 36.64
CA THR A 383 -25.46 -3.68 36.93
C THR A 383 -24.87 -5.01 37.38
N VAL A 384 -23.70 -5.35 36.84
CA VAL A 384 -22.87 -6.47 37.29
C VAL A 384 -21.55 -5.92 37.83
N HIS A 385 -21.30 -6.13 39.12
CA HIS A 385 -20.06 -5.72 39.79
C HIS A 385 -18.95 -6.74 39.52
N LEU A 386 -17.76 -6.25 39.17
CA LEU A 386 -16.57 -7.04 38.89
C LEU A 386 -15.46 -6.75 39.91
N ARG A 387 -14.60 -7.74 40.14
CA ARG A 387 -13.33 -7.58 40.85
C ARG A 387 -12.21 -8.28 40.08
N GLY A 388 -11.14 -7.55 39.78
CA GLY A 388 -10.00 -8.09 39.05
C GLY A 388 -9.16 -9.04 39.90
N THR A 389 -8.80 -10.20 39.36
CA THR A 389 -7.90 -11.15 40.02
C THR A 389 -6.47 -11.13 39.46
N GLY A 390 -6.23 -10.41 38.36
CA GLY A 390 -4.89 -10.20 37.82
C GLY A 390 -4.22 -11.44 37.23
N ASP A 391 -4.98 -12.50 36.93
CA ASP A 391 -4.42 -13.75 36.38
C ASP A 391 -4.36 -13.70 34.84
N PHE A 392 -3.21 -13.27 34.33
CA PHE A 392 -2.94 -13.22 32.89
C PHE A 392 -3.06 -14.59 32.19
N THR A 393 -2.74 -15.70 32.86
CA THR A 393 -2.80 -17.03 32.24
C THR A 393 -4.24 -17.46 32.07
N LEU A 394 -5.03 -17.35 33.15
CA LEU A 394 -6.45 -17.65 33.12
C LEU A 394 -7.22 -16.70 32.19
N CYS A 395 -6.83 -15.43 32.11
CA CYS A 395 -7.41 -14.49 31.16
C CYS A 395 -7.26 -14.99 29.71
N ARG A 396 -6.05 -15.40 29.32
CA ARG A 396 -5.78 -15.94 27.98
C ARG A 396 -6.63 -17.17 27.66
N GLU A 397 -6.83 -18.05 28.61
CA GLU A 397 -7.70 -19.23 28.45
C GLU A 397 -9.17 -18.82 28.30
N THR A 398 -9.62 -17.86 29.11
CA THR A 398 -11.00 -17.38 29.13
C THR A 398 -11.40 -16.68 27.82
N ILE A 399 -10.48 -15.94 27.19
CA ILE A 399 -10.79 -15.16 25.99
C ILE A 399 -10.65 -15.95 24.67
N GLN A 400 -10.15 -17.18 24.70
CA GLN A 400 -9.96 -17.99 23.49
C GLN A 400 -11.23 -18.17 22.64
N PRO A 401 -12.43 -18.43 23.21
CA PRO A 401 -13.65 -18.59 22.43
C PRO A 401 -14.01 -17.37 21.58
N PHE A 402 -13.61 -16.16 21.99
CA PHE A 402 -13.94 -14.91 21.29
C PHE A 402 -13.18 -14.74 19.97
N MET A 403 -12.15 -15.56 19.71
CA MET A 403 -11.48 -15.62 18.41
C MET A 403 -12.33 -16.30 17.32
N ASN A 404 -13.41 -17.01 17.69
CA ASN A 404 -14.28 -17.73 16.77
C ASN A 404 -13.51 -18.65 15.80
N LYS A 405 -12.47 -19.34 16.28
CA LYS A 405 -11.70 -20.26 15.43
C LYS A 405 -12.54 -21.48 15.09
N THR A 406 -12.42 -21.95 13.85
CA THR A 406 -12.99 -23.22 13.38
C THR A 406 -11.90 -24.30 13.37
N ASN A 407 -12.30 -25.56 13.22
CA ASN A 407 -11.35 -26.68 13.07
C ASN A 407 -10.85 -26.84 11.62
N GLU A 408 -11.21 -25.92 10.72
CA GLU A 408 -10.81 -25.97 9.31
C GLU A 408 -9.33 -25.62 9.15
N THR A 409 -8.64 -26.37 8.29
CA THR A 409 -7.23 -26.10 7.97
C THR A 409 -7.07 -24.79 7.20
N GLN A 410 -5.96 -24.09 7.41
CA GLN A 410 -5.65 -22.80 6.75
C GLN A 410 -6.68 -21.71 7.05
N THR A 411 -7.26 -21.70 8.25
CA THR A 411 -8.13 -20.63 8.74
C THR A 411 -7.56 -19.96 9.99
N SER A 412 -7.93 -18.69 10.19
CA SER A 412 -7.41 -17.84 11.25
C SER A 412 -8.50 -17.47 12.26
N LEU A 413 -8.87 -16.19 12.37
CA LEU A 413 -9.98 -15.72 13.20
C LEU A 413 -11.30 -15.88 12.43
N ASN A 414 -12.39 -16.16 13.14
CA ASN A 414 -13.73 -16.29 12.56
C ASN A 414 -13.84 -17.27 11.37
N GLY A 415 -12.99 -18.30 11.32
CA GLY A 415 -12.92 -19.26 10.21
C GLY A 415 -12.43 -18.67 8.88
N VAL A 416 -11.87 -17.46 8.85
CA VAL A 416 -11.42 -16.83 7.60
C VAL A 416 -10.15 -17.48 7.10
N TYR A 417 -10.12 -17.81 5.81
CA TYR A 417 -8.96 -18.35 5.11
C TYR A 417 -7.70 -17.48 5.31
N GLN A 418 -6.56 -18.13 5.55
CA GLN A 418 -5.25 -17.50 5.67
C GLN A 418 -4.22 -18.33 4.88
N PRO A 419 -3.58 -17.76 3.83
CA PRO A 419 -2.49 -18.40 3.12
C PRO A 419 -1.32 -18.78 4.06
N PRO A 420 -0.58 -19.86 3.78
CA PRO A 420 0.56 -20.23 4.60
C PRO A 420 1.61 -19.13 4.64
N VAL A 421 2.04 -18.75 5.85
CA VAL A 421 3.15 -17.80 6.05
C VAL A 421 4.45 -18.59 6.13
N HIS A 422 5.45 -18.22 5.33
CA HIS A 422 6.78 -18.82 5.40
C HIS A 422 7.57 -18.24 6.59
N PHE A 423 7.24 -18.66 7.81
CA PHE A 423 7.75 -18.06 9.06
C PHE A 423 9.27 -17.97 9.18
N GLN A 424 10.02 -18.89 8.56
CA GLN A 424 11.49 -18.88 8.60
C GLN A 424 12.09 -17.74 7.75
N ASN A 425 11.38 -17.32 6.70
CA ASN A 425 11.80 -16.24 5.81
C ASN A 425 10.68 -15.19 5.67
N SER A 426 10.15 -14.73 6.80
CA SER A 426 9.20 -13.62 6.85
C SER A 426 9.59 -12.63 7.95
N GLU A 427 9.09 -11.41 7.82
CA GLU A 427 9.16 -10.37 8.85
C GLU A 427 7.84 -9.61 8.91
N PHE A 428 7.44 -9.16 10.10
CA PHE A 428 6.18 -8.45 10.31
C PHE A 428 6.37 -7.23 11.20
N TYR A 429 5.59 -6.18 10.94
CA TYR A 429 5.46 -5.00 11.80
C TYR A 429 4.09 -4.98 12.47
N GLY A 430 4.09 -4.82 13.80
CA GLY A 430 2.89 -4.71 14.63
C GLY A 430 2.59 -3.27 15.01
N PHE A 431 1.46 -2.74 14.59
CA PHE A 431 0.99 -1.38 14.86
C PHE A 431 -0.14 -1.35 15.90
N SER A 432 -0.48 -0.14 16.34
CA SER A 432 -1.58 0.12 17.29
C SER A 432 -1.44 -0.71 18.56
N GLU A 433 -2.42 -1.56 18.92
CA GLU A 433 -2.37 -2.34 20.17
C GLU A 433 -1.17 -3.28 20.24
N PHE A 434 -0.55 -3.71 19.12
CA PHE A 434 0.72 -4.42 19.17
C PHE A 434 1.83 -3.58 19.81
N TYR A 435 1.89 -2.30 19.47
CA TYR A 435 2.81 -1.35 20.09
C TYR A 435 2.34 -0.94 21.48
N TYR A 436 1.09 -0.53 21.64
CA TYR A 436 0.60 0.01 22.91
C TYR A 436 0.64 -1.03 24.05
N CYS A 437 0.33 -2.30 23.75
CA CYS A 437 0.41 -3.36 24.75
C CYS A 437 1.86 -3.71 25.13
N THR A 438 2.85 -3.42 24.27
CA THR A 438 4.27 -3.69 24.55
C THR A 438 4.99 -2.48 25.13
N GLU A 439 4.59 -1.25 24.79
CA GLU A 439 5.33 -0.04 25.14
C GLU A 439 4.70 0.77 26.28
N ASP A 440 3.40 1.08 26.25
CA ASP A 440 2.79 2.12 27.10
C ASP A 440 3.13 1.93 28.58
N VAL A 441 2.97 0.69 29.06
CA VAL A 441 3.16 0.34 30.47
C VAL A 441 4.20 -0.75 30.70
N LEU A 442 4.45 -1.62 29.71
CA LEU A 442 5.47 -2.67 29.80
C LEU A 442 6.86 -2.20 29.35
N ARG A 443 6.94 -1.05 28.66
CA ARG A 443 8.19 -0.36 28.24
C ARG A 443 9.15 -1.27 27.46
N MET A 444 8.61 -2.09 26.56
CA MET A 444 9.36 -3.06 25.76
C MET A 444 8.93 -3.10 24.29
N GLY A 445 8.50 -1.97 23.73
CA GLY A 445 8.24 -1.86 22.29
C GLY A 445 9.48 -2.17 21.44
N GLY A 446 9.27 -2.49 20.16
CA GLY A 446 10.34 -2.88 19.24
C GLY A 446 10.34 -4.39 18.98
N ASP A 447 11.51 -5.02 19.04
CA ASP A 447 11.63 -6.45 18.70
C ASP A 447 10.87 -7.32 19.72
N TYR A 448 9.83 -8.01 19.25
CA TYR A 448 8.94 -8.81 20.09
C TYR A 448 9.62 -10.10 20.56
N SER A 449 9.43 -10.43 21.84
CA SER A 449 9.83 -11.70 22.42
C SER A 449 8.72 -12.22 23.32
N ALA A 450 8.11 -13.35 22.94
CA ALA A 450 7.00 -13.94 23.69
C ALA A 450 7.36 -14.20 25.16
N ALA A 451 8.57 -14.72 25.43
CA ALA A 451 9.01 -15.01 26.80
C ALA A 451 9.09 -13.73 27.68
N LYS A 452 9.69 -12.65 27.15
CA LYS A 452 9.78 -11.37 27.86
C LYS A 452 8.40 -10.74 28.05
N PHE A 453 7.59 -10.77 27.00
CA PHE A 453 6.25 -10.20 26.99
C PHE A 453 5.32 -10.89 27.99
N ILE A 454 5.24 -12.22 27.97
CA ILE A 454 4.41 -13.00 28.91
C ILE A 454 4.82 -12.69 30.35
N LYS A 455 6.13 -12.63 30.64
CA LYS A 455 6.62 -12.33 31.98
C LYS A 455 6.16 -10.93 32.44
N ALA A 456 6.43 -9.90 31.64
CA ALA A 456 6.06 -8.53 32.00
C ALA A 456 4.54 -8.34 32.11
N ALA A 457 3.76 -8.98 31.23
CA ALA A 457 2.30 -8.93 31.30
C ALA A 457 1.76 -9.63 32.55
N LYS A 458 2.31 -10.79 32.93
CA LYS A 458 1.97 -11.47 34.19
C LYS A 458 2.27 -10.59 35.41
N ASP A 459 3.48 -10.03 35.47
CA ASP A 459 3.92 -9.20 36.58
C ASP A 459 3.07 -7.92 36.70
N TYR A 460 2.72 -7.30 35.57
CA TYR A 460 1.82 -6.14 35.53
C TYR A 460 0.43 -6.49 36.07
N CYS A 461 -0.17 -7.59 35.59
CA CYS A 461 -1.53 -7.98 35.98
C CYS A 461 -1.67 -8.41 37.43
N ALA A 462 -0.65 -9.09 37.97
CA ALA A 462 -0.58 -9.48 39.37
C ALA A 462 -0.28 -8.30 40.32
N THR A 463 0.05 -7.11 39.80
CA THR A 463 0.26 -5.93 40.62
C THR A 463 -1.09 -5.34 41.06
N ARG A 464 -1.24 -5.05 42.36
CA ARG A 464 -2.45 -4.41 42.91
C ARG A 464 -2.76 -3.09 42.20
N TRP A 465 -4.04 -2.85 41.94
CA TRP A 465 -4.53 -1.65 41.26
C TRP A 465 -4.06 -0.34 41.92
N SER A 466 -4.05 -0.28 43.26
CA SER A 466 -3.56 0.90 44.00
C SER A 466 -2.10 1.24 43.67
N VAL A 467 -1.24 0.22 43.55
CA VAL A 467 0.17 0.40 43.20
C VAL A 467 0.33 0.80 41.73
N LEU A 468 -0.49 0.24 40.83
CA LEU A 468 -0.50 0.66 39.42
C LEU A 468 -0.89 2.14 39.28
N ARG A 469 -1.90 2.59 40.05
CA ARG A 469 -2.33 3.99 40.09
C ARG A 469 -1.27 4.91 40.64
N GLU A 470 -0.63 4.55 41.76
CA GLU A 470 0.48 5.33 42.32
C GLU A 470 1.63 5.50 41.31
N ARG A 471 1.98 4.43 40.57
CA ARG A 471 3.00 4.49 39.51
C ARG A 471 2.58 5.40 38.35
N PHE A 472 1.30 5.38 37.99
CA PHE A 472 0.75 6.24 36.96
C PHE A 472 0.79 7.71 37.36
N ASP A 473 0.36 8.03 38.58
CA ASP A 473 0.36 9.40 39.11
C ASP A 473 1.79 9.97 39.24
N ARG A 474 2.79 9.09 39.40
CA ARG A 474 4.23 9.43 39.38
C ARG A 474 4.86 9.54 37.99
N GLY A 475 4.09 9.30 36.92
CA GLY A 475 4.59 9.39 35.55
C GLY A 475 5.57 8.28 35.15
N LEU A 476 5.45 7.08 35.73
CA LEU A 476 6.32 5.94 35.39
C LEU A 476 6.10 5.42 33.95
N TYR A 477 4.88 5.57 33.44
CA TYR A 477 4.45 5.03 32.15
C TYR A 477 4.63 6.05 31.02
N ALA A 478 4.43 5.60 29.77
CA ALA A 478 4.52 6.49 28.62
C ALA A 478 3.52 7.65 28.75
N SER A 479 3.90 8.84 28.25
CA SER A 479 3.09 10.06 28.34
C SER A 479 1.72 9.98 27.66
N HIS A 480 1.54 9.05 26.71
CA HIS A 480 0.27 8.80 26.02
C HIS A 480 -0.56 7.69 26.68
N ALA A 481 -0.05 7.01 27.71
CA ALA A 481 -0.84 6.06 28.47
C ALA A 481 -1.87 6.83 29.30
N ASP A 482 -3.13 6.44 29.23
CA ASP A 482 -4.22 7.00 30.03
C ASP A 482 -4.76 5.97 31.03
N LEU A 483 -5.76 6.37 31.82
CA LEU A 483 -6.40 5.46 32.78
C LEU A 483 -7.09 4.27 32.11
N HIS A 484 -7.56 4.44 30.88
CA HIS A 484 -8.17 3.37 30.10
C HIS A 484 -7.12 2.31 29.71
N ARG A 485 -5.94 2.72 29.23
CA ARG A 485 -4.78 1.85 29.01
C ARG A 485 -4.41 1.12 30.28
N LEU A 486 -4.31 1.84 31.40
CA LEU A 486 -3.91 1.27 32.69
C LEU A 486 -4.86 0.14 33.15
N LYS A 487 -6.17 0.37 33.00
CA LYS A 487 -7.25 -0.55 33.36
C LYS A 487 -7.29 -1.79 32.46
N TYR A 488 -7.24 -1.60 31.14
CA TYR A 488 -7.48 -2.68 30.18
C TYR A 488 -6.22 -3.33 29.61
N GLN A 489 -5.03 -2.94 30.07
CA GLN A 489 -3.77 -3.52 29.63
C GLN A 489 -3.76 -5.05 29.72
N CYS A 490 -4.27 -5.64 30.81
CA CYS A 490 -4.25 -7.08 31.03
C CYS A 490 -5.03 -7.84 29.97
N PHE A 491 -6.30 -7.46 29.77
CA PHE A 491 -7.14 -8.00 28.71
C PHE A 491 -6.50 -7.81 27.34
N LYS A 492 -6.09 -6.59 26.99
CA LYS A 492 -5.57 -6.28 25.65
C LYS A 492 -4.25 -6.98 25.35
N SER A 493 -3.37 -7.13 26.35
CA SER A 493 -2.12 -7.88 26.23
C SER A 493 -2.38 -9.37 25.98
N ALA A 494 -3.35 -9.94 26.71
CA ALA A 494 -3.75 -11.34 26.53
C ALA A 494 -4.39 -11.55 25.15
N TRP A 495 -5.25 -10.61 24.72
CA TRP A 495 -5.90 -10.64 23.42
C TRP A 495 -4.88 -10.52 22.27
N MET A 496 -3.96 -9.57 22.34
CA MET A 496 -2.85 -9.42 21.38
C MET A 496 -2.04 -10.72 21.26
N TYR A 497 -1.70 -11.34 22.39
CA TYR A 497 -0.95 -12.60 22.42
C TYR A 497 -1.73 -13.73 21.75
N GLU A 498 -3.00 -13.93 22.12
CA GLU A 498 -3.82 -15.03 21.62
C GLU A 498 -4.14 -14.85 20.13
N VAL A 499 -4.49 -13.64 19.69
CA VAL A 499 -4.69 -13.32 18.28
C VAL A 499 -3.42 -13.60 17.46
N PHE A 500 -2.24 -13.21 17.95
CA PHE A 500 -0.98 -13.42 17.24
C PHE A 500 -0.58 -14.90 17.16
N HIS A 501 -0.51 -15.58 18.30
CA HIS A 501 0.06 -16.93 18.37
C HIS A 501 -0.94 -18.05 18.08
N ARG A 502 -2.24 -17.89 18.43
CA ARG A 502 -3.28 -18.89 18.15
C ARG A 502 -4.22 -18.48 17.04
N GLY A 503 -4.54 -17.19 16.93
CA GLY A 503 -5.37 -16.64 15.85
C GLY A 503 -4.68 -16.82 14.50
N PHE A 504 -3.59 -16.10 14.30
CA PHE A 504 -2.77 -16.11 13.08
C PHE A 504 -1.70 -17.21 13.03
N SER A 505 -1.62 -18.01 14.10
CA SER A 505 -0.73 -19.18 14.21
C SER A 505 0.76 -18.87 14.11
N PHE A 506 1.20 -17.67 14.53
CA PHE A 506 2.62 -17.36 14.59
C PHE A 506 3.32 -18.22 15.67
N PRO A 507 4.47 -18.84 15.37
CA PRO A 507 5.22 -19.62 16.34
C PRO A 507 5.58 -18.81 17.59
N VAL A 508 5.56 -19.43 18.77
CA VAL A 508 5.92 -18.76 20.03
C VAL A 508 7.37 -18.26 20.03
N ASN A 509 8.25 -18.93 19.29
CA ASN A 509 9.66 -18.55 19.10
C ASN A 509 9.89 -17.61 17.90
N TYR A 510 8.84 -17.07 17.28
CA TYR A 510 8.99 -16.14 16.17
C TYR A 510 9.70 -14.85 16.62
N SER A 511 10.83 -14.53 15.97
CA SER A 511 11.71 -13.42 16.37
C SER A 511 11.70 -12.23 15.42
N ASN A 512 10.97 -12.31 14.30
CA ASN A 512 10.96 -11.28 13.25
C ASN A 512 9.69 -10.41 13.30
N LEU A 513 9.06 -10.27 14.48
CA LEU A 513 7.99 -9.30 14.71
C LEU A 513 8.59 -8.06 15.39
N LYS A 514 8.34 -6.88 14.81
CA LYS A 514 8.70 -5.60 15.42
C LYS A 514 7.44 -4.79 15.71
N THR A 515 7.19 -4.44 16.97
CA THR A 515 6.11 -3.54 17.34
C THR A 515 6.59 -2.10 17.23
N ALA A 516 5.81 -1.24 16.57
CA ALA A 516 6.22 0.13 16.32
C ALA A 516 5.00 1.05 16.16
N LEU A 517 5.10 2.27 16.70
CA LEU A 517 4.19 3.37 16.35
C LEU A 517 4.68 4.10 15.10
N GLN A 518 6.00 4.16 14.94
CA GLN A 518 6.69 4.89 13.89
C GLN A 518 7.83 4.04 13.33
N VAL A 519 8.11 4.19 12.04
CA VAL A 519 9.28 3.57 11.40
C VAL A 519 10.14 4.67 10.83
N TYR A 520 11.40 4.71 11.26
CA TYR A 520 12.34 5.80 10.98
C TYR A 520 11.82 7.18 11.43
N ASP A 521 11.26 7.23 12.64
CA ASP A 521 10.69 8.44 13.27
C ASP A 521 9.58 9.11 12.45
N LYS A 522 8.92 8.32 11.59
CA LYS A 522 7.74 8.70 10.80
C LYS A 522 6.59 7.76 11.14
N GLU A 523 5.43 8.32 11.44
CA GLU A 523 4.19 7.54 11.64
C GLU A 523 3.91 6.76 10.35
N VAL A 524 3.81 5.43 10.43
CA VAL A 524 3.54 4.60 9.26
C VAL A 524 2.05 4.70 8.96
N GLN A 525 1.72 5.59 8.03
CA GLN A 525 0.34 5.82 7.63
C GLN A 525 -0.01 5.01 6.40
N TRP A 526 -1.18 4.38 6.42
CA TRP A 526 -1.76 3.80 5.21
C TRP A 526 -2.00 4.87 4.14
N THR A 527 -2.20 6.14 4.53
CA THR A 527 -2.35 7.26 3.59
C THR A 527 -1.13 7.46 2.68
N LEU A 528 0.08 7.11 3.14
CA LEU A 528 1.30 7.14 2.31
C LEU A 528 1.24 6.09 1.20
N GLY A 529 0.78 4.87 1.51
CA GLY A 529 0.57 3.85 0.48
C GLY A 529 -0.58 4.19 -0.46
N ALA A 530 -1.63 4.85 0.05
CA ALA A 530 -2.73 5.33 -0.78
C ALA A 530 -2.25 6.38 -1.80
N ILE A 531 -1.52 7.42 -1.36
CA ILE A 531 -1.01 8.43 -2.30
C ILE A 531 -0.04 7.80 -3.30
N LEU A 532 0.85 6.90 -2.87
CA LEU A 532 1.79 6.22 -3.77
C LEU A 532 1.04 5.40 -4.84
N TYR A 533 0.02 4.63 -4.45
CA TYR A 533 -0.76 3.83 -5.38
C TYR A 533 -1.58 4.68 -6.37
N ARG A 534 -2.21 5.76 -5.88
CA ARG A 534 -3.07 6.64 -6.67
C ARG A 534 -2.26 7.52 -7.63
N THR A 535 -1.01 7.82 -7.31
CA THR A 535 -0.11 8.64 -8.14
C THR A 535 0.89 7.83 -8.98
N ARG A 536 0.78 6.50 -9.00
CA ARG A 536 1.73 5.61 -9.70
C ARG A 536 1.93 5.88 -11.19
N PHE A 537 0.95 6.53 -11.85
CA PHE A 537 1.03 6.87 -13.27
C PHE A 537 1.65 8.25 -13.55
N LEU A 538 1.87 9.10 -12.54
CA LEU A 538 2.49 10.41 -12.75
C LEU A 538 3.88 10.34 -13.42
N PRO A 539 4.76 9.36 -13.13
CA PRO A 539 6.04 9.19 -13.82
C PRO A 539 5.93 9.08 -15.36
N LEU A 540 4.79 8.61 -15.90
CA LEU A 540 4.59 8.53 -17.35
C LEU A 540 4.66 9.89 -18.04
N ARG A 541 4.32 10.98 -17.33
CA ARG A 541 4.43 12.36 -17.84
C ARG A 541 5.88 12.73 -18.18
N ASP A 542 6.82 12.23 -17.39
CA ASP A 542 8.26 12.47 -17.57
C ASP A 542 8.92 11.44 -18.50
N ILE A 543 8.44 10.19 -18.51
CA ILE A 543 9.06 9.07 -19.25
C ILE A 543 8.54 8.94 -20.69
N GLN A 544 7.22 9.00 -20.90
CA GLN A 544 6.55 8.65 -22.16
C GLN A 544 5.94 9.85 -22.88
N GLN A 545 6.48 11.05 -22.65
CA GLN A 545 5.95 12.28 -23.26
C GLN A 545 5.89 12.20 -24.80
N GLU A 546 6.80 11.45 -25.44
CA GLU A 546 6.82 11.25 -26.89
C GLU A 546 5.80 10.22 -27.39
N THR A 547 5.50 9.18 -26.60
CA THR A 547 4.55 8.12 -26.97
C THR A 547 3.10 8.62 -27.00
N PHE A 548 2.77 9.57 -26.12
CA PHE A 548 1.43 10.18 -26.06
C PHE A 548 1.33 11.53 -26.77
N ARG A 549 2.33 11.92 -27.59
CA ARG A 549 2.19 13.11 -28.43
C ARG A 549 0.98 12.92 -29.33
N ALA A 550 0.07 13.91 -29.29
CA ALA A 550 -1.08 13.92 -30.17
C ALA A 550 -0.59 13.83 -31.62
N ASN A 551 -0.91 12.72 -32.29
CA ASN A 551 -0.73 12.60 -33.72
C ASN A 551 -1.70 13.59 -34.37
N HIS A 552 -1.22 14.80 -34.62
CA HIS A 552 -1.91 15.74 -35.48
C HIS A 552 -1.92 15.13 -36.88
N ALA A 553 -3.03 14.49 -37.25
CA ALA A 553 -3.29 14.11 -38.62
C ALA A 553 -3.18 15.39 -39.46
N HIS A 554 -2.14 15.46 -40.30
CA HIS A 554 -2.00 16.54 -41.27
C HIS A 554 -3.13 16.42 -42.29
N TRP A 555 -4.31 16.97 -41.97
CA TRP A 555 -5.40 17.23 -42.92
C TRP A 555 -5.08 18.43 -43.84
N ARG A 556 -3.81 18.60 -44.20
CA ARG A 556 -3.34 19.48 -45.28
C ARG A 556 -2.62 18.62 -46.32
N GLY A 557 -3.40 17.88 -47.09
CA GLY A 557 -2.86 17.03 -48.15
C GLY A 557 -3.85 16.55 -49.20
N PHE A 558 -5.16 16.44 -48.89
CA PHE A 558 -6.12 15.89 -49.86
C PHE A 558 -6.89 16.93 -50.70
N SER A 559 -6.94 18.20 -50.32
CA SER A 559 -7.69 19.23 -51.06
C SER A 559 -6.84 20.06 -52.05
N PHE A 560 -5.52 20.18 -51.82
CA PHE A 560 -4.67 21.06 -52.65
C PHE A 560 -4.32 20.43 -54.01
N VAL A 561 -4.05 19.12 -54.02
CA VAL A 561 -3.64 18.38 -55.23
C VAL A 561 -4.81 18.23 -56.21
N TYR A 562 -6.02 17.94 -55.73
CA TYR A 562 -7.22 17.83 -56.58
C TYR A 562 -7.60 19.17 -57.24
N ASN A 563 -7.42 20.28 -56.53
CA ASN A 563 -7.70 21.62 -57.08
C ASN A 563 -6.70 22.05 -58.15
N HIS A 564 -5.42 21.63 -58.09
CA HIS A 564 -4.45 21.97 -59.14
C HIS A 564 -4.73 21.23 -60.46
N TYR A 565 -5.09 19.94 -60.42
CA TYR A 565 -5.45 19.22 -61.63
C TYR A 565 -6.74 19.73 -62.26
N LEU A 566 -7.74 20.10 -61.43
CA LEU A 566 -8.97 20.72 -61.92
C LEU A 566 -8.69 22.10 -62.55
N PHE A 567 -7.89 22.93 -61.89
CA PHE A 567 -7.51 24.25 -62.42
C PHE A 567 -6.71 24.14 -63.73
N PHE A 568 -5.78 23.19 -63.80
CA PHE A 568 -4.99 22.93 -65.01
C PHE A 568 -5.87 22.41 -66.15
N ALA A 569 -6.82 21.51 -65.86
CA ALA A 569 -7.79 21.02 -66.85
C ALA A 569 -8.70 22.15 -67.36
N CYS A 570 -9.23 22.99 -66.46
CA CYS A 570 -10.03 24.16 -66.82
C CYS A 570 -9.24 25.16 -67.67
N PHE A 571 -7.99 25.46 -67.29
CA PHE A 571 -7.12 26.34 -68.07
C PHE A 571 -6.87 25.80 -69.47
N LEU A 572 -6.62 24.48 -69.60
CA LEU A 572 -6.36 23.84 -70.89
C LEU A 572 -7.59 23.85 -71.80
N ILE A 573 -8.80 23.66 -71.24
CA ILE A 573 -10.07 23.77 -71.97
C ILE A 573 -10.31 25.19 -72.49
N VAL A 574 -10.07 26.21 -71.66
CA VAL A 574 -10.20 27.62 -72.05
C VAL A 574 -9.20 27.95 -73.16
N LEU A 575 -7.95 27.53 -73.02
CA LEU A 575 -6.91 27.76 -74.02
C LEU A 575 -7.24 27.08 -75.35
N LEU A 576 -7.78 25.85 -75.31
CA LEU A 576 -8.23 25.14 -76.50
C LEU A 576 -9.41 25.84 -77.17
N SER A 577 -10.33 26.39 -76.38
CA SER A 577 -11.50 27.14 -76.88
C SER A 577 -11.08 28.48 -77.51
N ILE A 578 -10.12 29.19 -76.91
CA ILE A 578 -9.51 30.38 -77.50
C ILE A 578 -8.79 30.01 -78.81
N LEU A 579 -8.04 28.91 -78.83
CA LEU A 579 -7.31 28.50 -80.02
C LEU A 579 -8.25 28.08 -81.15
N LEU A 580 -9.33 27.36 -80.84
CA LEU A 580 -10.39 27.02 -81.79
C LEU A 580 -11.15 28.27 -82.26
N TYR A 581 -11.40 29.24 -81.39
CA TYR A 581 -12.01 30.51 -81.74
C TYR A 581 -11.10 31.33 -82.67
N LEU A 582 -9.80 31.41 -82.39
CA LEU A 582 -8.81 32.06 -83.24
C LEU A 582 -8.63 31.33 -84.57
N LEU A 583 -8.67 29.99 -84.59
CA LEU A 583 -8.66 29.20 -85.82
C LEU A 583 -9.94 29.42 -86.64
N ARG A 584 -11.09 29.52 -85.98
CA ARG A 584 -12.38 29.86 -86.61
C ARG A 584 -12.35 31.27 -87.17
N LEU A 585 -11.83 32.25 -86.43
CA LEU A 585 -11.58 33.62 -86.90
C LEU A 585 -10.62 33.64 -88.09
N ARG A 586 -9.51 32.90 -88.06
CA ARG A 586 -8.62 32.74 -89.22
C ARG A 586 -9.31 32.07 -90.40
N ARG A 587 -10.22 31.12 -90.17
CA ARG A 587 -11.01 30.47 -91.24
C ARG A 587 -12.03 31.44 -91.83
N ILE A 588 -12.68 32.25 -91.00
CA ILE A 588 -13.63 33.30 -91.43
C ILE A 588 -12.88 34.40 -92.16
N HIS A 589 -11.72 34.85 -91.67
CA HIS A 589 -10.88 35.85 -92.32
C HIS A 589 -10.32 35.33 -93.65
N ARG A 590 -9.88 34.07 -93.74
CA ARG A 590 -9.52 33.43 -95.02
C ARG A 590 -10.72 33.28 -95.97
N ARG A 591 -11.93 33.04 -95.45
CA ARG A 591 -13.16 33.02 -96.27
C ARG A 591 -13.58 34.42 -96.73
N MET A 592 -13.39 35.46 -95.91
CA MET A 592 -13.61 36.86 -96.33
C MET A 592 -12.53 37.33 -97.32
N LEU A 593 -11.28 36.91 -97.18
CA LEU A 593 -10.23 37.15 -98.19
C LEU A 593 -10.51 36.39 -99.50
N ARG A 594 -11.12 35.19 -99.44
CA ARG A 594 -11.48 34.38 -100.61
C ARG A 594 -12.82 34.77 -101.26
N ASN A 595 -13.72 35.43 -100.54
CA ASN A 595 -14.96 36.05 -101.08
C ASN A 595 -14.80 37.56 -101.36
N GLY A 596 -13.71 38.19 -100.94
CA GLY A 596 -13.34 39.57 -101.26
C GLY A 596 -12.39 39.69 -102.47
N SER A 597 -11.85 38.58 -102.98
CA SER A 597 -10.94 38.54 -104.12
C SER A 597 -11.56 37.96 -105.40
N SER A 598 -12.90 37.89 -105.47
CA SER A 598 -13.65 37.47 -106.67
C SER A 598 -14.60 38.55 -107.18
N ALA A 599 -14.31 39.82 -106.86
CA ALA A 599 -14.99 40.98 -107.41
C ALA A 599 -14.04 42.18 -107.47
N SER A 600 -12.96 42.08 -108.24
CA SER A 600 -12.28 43.22 -108.90
C SER A 600 -11.03 42.72 -109.64
N LEU A 601 -10.81 43.28 -110.82
CA LEU A 601 -9.83 42.92 -111.86
C LEU A 601 -10.20 41.64 -112.63
N TRP A 602 -10.72 41.69 -113.86
CA TRP A 602 -10.24 42.47 -115.00
C TRP A 602 -11.36 42.68 -116.02
N MET A 603 -11.57 43.91 -116.49
CA MET A 603 -11.85 44.23 -117.90
C MET A 603 -11.76 45.76 -118.12
N GLU A 604 -10.69 46.17 -118.79
CA GLU A 604 -10.48 47.40 -119.57
C GLU A 604 -9.44 46.96 -120.61
N GLU A 605 -9.58 47.04 -121.94
CA GLU A 605 -9.96 48.08 -122.91
C GLU A 605 -10.65 47.41 -124.13
N GLY A 606 -11.42 48.04 -125.04
CA GLY A 606 -11.76 49.44 -125.27
C GLY A 606 -12.78 49.56 -126.42
N GLY A 607 -13.31 50.77 -126.63
CA GLY A 607 -14.19 51.11 -127.76
C GLY A 607 -15.15 52.28 -127.50
N LEU A 608 -14.75 53.49 -127.91
CA LEU A 608 -15.52 54.75 -128.04
C LEU A 608 -16.74 54.64 -128.99
N PRO A 609 -17.63 55.67 -129.17
CA PRO A 609 -17.96 56.85 -128.35
C PRO A 609 -19.49 57.18 -128.24
N SER A 610 -19.80 58.20 -127.42
CA SER A 610 -20.67 59.38 -127.72
C SER A 610 -21.74 59.72 -126.66
N PRO A 611 -22.08 61.02 -126.48
CA PRO A 611 -22.55 61.57 -125.20
C PRO A 611 -24.02 62.01 -125.24
N LYS A 612 -24.65 62.22 -124.06
CA LYS A 612 -25.61 63.32 -123.76
C LYS A 612 -26.22 63.14 -122.35
N ILE A 613 -26.01 64.09 -121.44
CA ILE A 613 -26.89 65.21 -121.03
C ILE A 613 -28.04 64.78 -120.09
N GLY A 614 -28.05 65.42 -118.90
CA GLY A 614 -29.22 65.85 -118.12
C GLY A 614 -29.99 64.73 -117.41
N GLY A 615 -30.50 64.87 -116.20
CA GLY A 615 -30.69 66.01 -115.31
C GLY A 615 -31.53 65.51 -114.12
N THR A 616 -31.42 66.21 -113.01
CA THR A 616 -32.42 66.37 -111.94
C THR A 616 -33.80 65.73 -112.15
N LEU A 617 -34.23 64.91 -111.19
CA LEU A 617 -35.18 65.29 -110.13
C LEU A 617 -35.30 64.18 -109.09
#